data_AF-A0AAV9N3K2-F1
#
_entry.id   AF-A0AAV9N3K2-F1
#
_cell.length_a   1.000
_cell.length_b   1.000
_cell.length_c   1.000
_cell.angle_alpha   90.00
_cell.angle_beta   90.00
_cell.angle_gamma   90.00
#
_symmetry.space_group_name_H-M   'P 1'
#
loop_
_entity.id
_entity.type
_entity.pdbx_description
1 polymer ?
#
loop_
_entity_poly.entity_id
_entity_poly.type
_entity_poly.pdbx_seq_one_letter_code
_entity_poly.pdbx_strand_id
1 'polypeptide(L)'
;MPPSWRDGLVNAFPIPQDRKKSKKALKSSLVTSPPAVNVASEVVSTIPVKTFPFMDLPAEIRNDVYSLVLFTSVGYRGLDGRKKSRTSILAVDKKIHLEASYVLYSSQSFRIFPIQDFVPYPLVSELRPVYRPMVTQLEMTVGSSWTNPPKTWRVSKLLAKRLGRLTAVQTLKVFVTLDPSGPMFEKYRISPDFYTGFCGDLFRDVLGVMPHIQLITMDGNPSIDSTGPLVTRLRAEAEAKGKTVLMGKTKRIATPDGVQMVFWQ
;
A
#
# COMPACT_ATOMS: atom_id res chain seq x y z
N MET A 1 -3.26 43.02 28.83
CA MET A 1 -3.17 41.81 28.00
C MET A 1 -1.70 41.48 27.85
N PRO A 2 -1.25 40.23 28.08
CA PRO A 2 0.15 39.88 27.85
C PRO A 2 0.45 39.93 26.33
N PRO A 3 1.67 40.35 25.93
CA PRO A 3 2.04 40.42 24.52
C PRO A 3 1.95 39.04 23.86
N SER A 4 1.47 39.00 22.62
CA SER A 4 1.34 37.75 21.89
C SER A 4 2.72 37.24 21.50
N TRP A 5 2.97 35.94 21.66
CA TRP A 5 4.24 35.30 21.25
C TRP A 5 4.58 35.45 19.75
N ARG A 6 3.63 35.99 18.95
CA ARG A 6 3.78 36.25 17.52
C ARG A 6 4.47 37.58 17.23
N ASP A 7 4.44 38.53 18.15
CA ASP A 7 5.02 39.87 17.95
C ASP A 7 6.57 39.85 17.89
N GLY A 8 7.21 38.75 18.32
CA GLY A 8 8.67 38.57 18.26
C GLY A 8 9.21 37.87 17.01
N LEU A 9 8.35 37.38 16.10
CA LEU A 9 8.78 36.52 14.97
C LEU A 9 9.00 37.26 13.65
N VAL A 10 8.71 38.56 13.58
CA VAL A 10 8.84 39.35 12.34
C VAL A 10 10.31 39.62 11.98
N ASN A 11 11.24 39.46 12.93
CA ASN A 11 12.67 39.74 12.74
C ASN A 11 13.60 38.53 12.97
N ALA A 12 13.07 37.32 13.18
CA ALA A 12 13.87 36.16 13.59
C ALA A 12 14.65 35.49 12.44
N PHE A 13 14.37 35.85 11.18
CA PHE A 13 15.06 35.27 10.01
C PHE A 13 15.43 36.37 9.01
N PRO A 14 16.72 36.73 8.88
CA PRO A 14 17.16 37.63 7.83
C PRO A 14 16.90 37.00 6.46
N ILE A 15 16.06 37.66 5.66
CA ILE A 15 15.78 37.26 4.28
C ILE A 15 17.04 37.51 3.45
N PRO A 16 17.61 36.49 2.77
CA PRO A 16 18.74 36.70 1.87
C PRO A 16 18.38 37.71 0.76
N GLN A 17 19.23 38.72 0.58
CA GLN A 17 19.04 39.86 -0.34
C GLN A 17 18.96 39.49 -1.84
N ASP A 18 19.11 38.21 -2.20
CA ASP A 18 19.24 37.79 -3.59
C ASP A 18 17.93 37.39 -4.28
N ARG A 19 16.78 37.66 -3.65
CA ARG A 19 15.47 37.39 -4.27
C ARG A 19 14.85 38.67 -4.85
N LYS A 20 15.50 39.26 -5.86
CA LYS A 20 14.85 40.30 -6.67
C LYS A 20 13.69 39.69 -7.46
N LYS A 21 12.47 40.11 -7.08
CA LYS A 21 11.20 39.78 -7.74
C LYS A 21 11.12 40.48 -9.09
N SER A 22 11.19 39.75 -10.19
CA SER A 22 10.78 40.25 -11.51
C SER A 22 9.25 40.18 -11.62
N LYS A 23 8.58 41.33 -11.62
CA LYS A 23 7.19 41.50 -12.05
C LYS A 23 7.18 42.01 -13.50
N LYS A 24 6.35 41.38 -14.33
CA LYS A 24 5.91 41.82 -15.67
C LYS A 24 5.59 43.32 -15.71
N ALA A 25 6.06 44.03 -16.74
CA ALA A 25 5.23 44.58 -17.83
C ALA A 25 5.96 45.64 -18.71
N LEU A 26 5.73 45.52 -20.03
CA LEU A 26 5.57 46.57 -21.06
C LEU A 26 6.77 47.29 -21.72
N LYS A 27 6.78 47.11 -23.06
CA LYS A 27 6.93 48.10 -24.17
C LYS A 27 8.31 48.45 -24.75
N SER A 28 8.36 48.17 -26.06
CA SER A 28 8.75 49.07 -27.17
C SER A 28 10.23 49.22 -27.54
N SER A 29 10.48 48.86 -28.81
CA SER A 29 11.40 49.47 -29.79
C SER A 29 12.87 49.64 -29.42
N LEU A 30 13.76 48.96 -30.15
CA LEU A 30 14.67 49.61 -31.09
C LEU A 30 15.48 48.56 -31.88
N VAL A 31 15.59 48.87 -33.18
CA VAL A 31 16.25 48.16 -34.26
C VAL A 31 17.76 48.37 -34.17
N THR A 32 18.58 47.31 -34.27
CA THR A 32 19.87 47.33 -34.99
C THR A 32 20.21 45.91 -35.49
N SER A 33 20.68 45.85 -36.73
CA SER A 33 20.95 44.70 -37.63
C SER A 33 21.98 43.65 -37.16
N PRO A 34 21.97 42.43 -37.74
CA PRO A 34 22.90 41.34 -37.41
C PRO A 34 24.16 41.35 -38.31
N PRO A 35 25.32 40.82 -37.85
CA PRO A 35 26.31 40.25 -38.73
C PRO A 35 25.99 38.77 -39.00
N ALA A 36 25.92 38.44 -40.28
CA ALA A 36 25.73 37.09 -40.78
C ALA A 36 26.91 36.18 -40.41
N VAL A 37 26.61 35.06 -39.77
CA VAL A 37 27.50 33.90 -39.74
C VAL A 37 26.69 32.70 -40.20
N ASN A 38 26.95 32.30 -41.44
CA ASN A 38 26.49 31.05 -42.03
C ASN A 38 27.07 29.88 -41.23
N VAL A 39 26.23 29.18 -40.48
CA VAL A 39 26.51 27.82 -40.05
C VAL A 39 25.43 26.95 -40.66
N ALA A 40 25.86 26.13 -41.61
CA ALA A 40 25.04 25.19 -42.36
C ALA A 40 24.11 24.42 -41.42
N SER A 41 22.81 24.46 -41.71
CA SER A 41 21.86 23.51 -41.14
C SER A 41 22.22 22.12 -41.69
N GLU A 42 22.93 21.33 -40.89
CA GLU A 42 22.88 19.88 -41.03
C GLU A 42 21.44 19.45 -40.77
N VAL A 43 20.74 19.12 -41.86
CA VAL A 43 19.45 18.47 -41.83
C VAL A 43 19.68 17.10 -41.19
N VAL A 44 19.43 17.01 -39.88
CA VAL A 44 19.29 15.73 -39.18
C VAL A 44 18.12 15.02 -39.85
N SER A 45 18.44 14.07 -40.72
CA SER A 45 17.49 13.19 -41.36
C SER A 45 16.74 12.43 -40.26
N THR A 46 15.50 12.84 -40.04
CA THR A 46 14.58 12.18 -39.12
C THR A 46 14.16 10.86 -39.76
N ILE A 47 14.98 9.82 -39.58
CA ILE A 47 14.56 8.46 -39.88
C ILE A 47 13.29 8.23 -39.05
N PRO A 48 12.12 7.93 -39.67
CA PRO A 48 10.92 7.70 -38.92
C PRO A 48 11.14 6.46 -38.04
N VAL A 49 11.24 6.69 -36.73
CA VAL A 49 11.37 5.61 -35.76
C VAL A 49 10.09 4.79 -35.86
N LYS A 50 10.19 3.60 -36.46
CA LYS A 50 9.07 2.67 -36.55
C LYS A 50 8.61 2.37 -35.12
N THR A 51 7.43 2.85 -34.76
CA THR A 51 6.85 2.60 -33.44
C THR A 51 6.40 1.15 -33.36
N PHE A 52 6.60 0.55 -32.19
CA PHE A 52 6.16 -0.81 -31.92
C PHE A 52 4.64 -0.80 -31.65
N PRO A 53 3.83 -1.59 -32.40
CA PRO A 53 2.38 -1.63 -32.23
C PRO A 53 2.00 -2.45 -30.99
N PHE A 54 2.15 -1.85 -29.81
CA PHE A 54 1.93 -2.53 -28.53
C PHE A 54 0.51 -3.10 -28.38
N MET A 55 -0.50 -2.43 -28.95
CA MET A 55 -1.91 -2.84 -28.85
C MET A 55 -2.27 -4.04 -29.75
N ASP A 56 -1.43 -4.37 -30.72
CA ASP A 56 -1.61 -5.53 -31.61
C ASP A 56 -1.11 -6.83 -30.98
N LEU A 57 -0.40 -6.74 -29.85
CA LEU A 57 0.00 -7.90 -29.06
C LEU A 57 -1.21 -8.61 -28.45
N PRO A 58 -1.16 -9.94 -28.25
CA PRO A 58 -2.13 -10.66 -27.42
C PRO A 58 -2.22 -10.09 -26.00
N ALA A 59 -3.39 -10.22 -25.37
CA ALA A 59 -3.66 -9.63 -24.06
C ALA A 59 -2.75 -10.20 -22.96
N GLU A 60 -2.39 -11.48 -23.07
CA GLU A 60 -1.50 -12.18 -22.15
C GLU A 60 -0.11 -11.52 -22.14
N ILE A 61 0.45 -11.27 -23.33
CA ILE A 61 1.75 -10.61 -23.47
C ILE A 61 1.68 -9.17 -22.98
N ARG A 62 0.57 -8.46 -23.21
CA ARG A 62 0.38 -7.12 -22.65
C ARG A 62 0.37 -7.14 -21.11
N ASN A 63 -0.30 -8.12 -20.49
CA ASN A 63 -0.33 -8.28 -19.03
C ASN A 63 1.07 -8.53 -18.45
N ASP A 64 1.88 -9.35 -19.11
CA ASP A 64 3.27 -9.59 -18.71
C ASP A 64 4.10 -8.31 -18.79
N VAL A 65 3.95 -7.54 -19.88
CA VAL A 65 4.60 -6.23 -20.03
C VAL A 65 4.13 -5.26 -18.94
N TYR A 66 2.84 -5.21 -18.62
CA TYR A 66 2.32 -4.38 -17.53
C TYR A 66 2.92 -4.77 -16.19
N SER A 67 2.98 -6.07 -15.88
CA SER A 67 3.60 -6.58 -14.65
C SER A 67 5.06 -6.14 -14.54
N LEU A 68 5.83 -6.29 -15.63
CA LEU A 68 7.22 -5.84 -15.68
C LEU A 68 7.32 -4.32 -15.44
N VAL A 69 6.52 -3.49 -16.11
CA VAL A 69 6.57 -2.03 -15.93
C VAL A 69 6.17 -1.60 -14.51
N LEU A 70 5.16 -2.23 -13.93
CA LEU A 70 4.60 -1.85 -12.63
C LEU A 70 5.43 -2.33 -11.44
N PHE A 71 6.10 -3.48 -11.55
CA PHE A 71 6.77 -4.13 -10.42
C PHE A 71 8.30 -4.22 -10.51
N THR A 72 8.91 -3.95 -11.67
CA THR A 72 10.38 -3.97 -11.81
C THR A 72 11.07 -2.88 -10.97
N SER A 73 12.26 -3.19 -10.45
CA SER A 73 13.07 -2.29 -9.61
C SER A 73 13.28 -0.90 -10.24
N VAL A 74 13.33 0.13 -9.39
CA VAL A 74 13.37 1.54 -9.78
C VAL A 74 14.66 1.84 -10.55
N GLY A 75 14.55 2.16 -11.84
CA GLY A 75 15.73 2.45 -12.66
C GLY A 75 15.48 2.97 -14.07
N TYR A 76 14.26 2.88 -14.60
CA TYR A 76 13.99 3.36 -15.96
C TYR A 76 13.98 4.90 -16.01
N ARG A 77 15.15 5.48 -16.31
CA ARG A 77 15.21 6.83 -16.87
C ARG A 77 14.76 6.72 -18.33
N GLY A 78 13.78 7.51 -18.72
CA GLY A 78 13.46 7.65 -20.15
C GLY A 78 14.67 8.20 -20.92
N LEU A 79 14.58 8.21 -22.25
CA LEU A 79 15.54 8.89 -23.14
C LEU A 79 15.79 10.34 -22.70
N ASP A 80 14.76 10.97 -22.14
CA ASP A 80 14.70 12.29 -21.55
C ASP A 80 15.40 12.43 -20.17
N GLY A 81 16.05 11.37 -19.66
CA GLY A 81 16.86 11.37 -18.43
C GLY A 81 16.06 11.49 -17.11
N ARG A 82 14.75 11.74 -17.20
CA ARG A 82 13.84 11.89 -16.07
C ARG A 82 13.38 10.53 -15.53
N LYS A 83 13.31 10.43 -14.19
CA LYS A 83 12.68 9.28 -13.52
C LYS A 83 11.18 9.35 -13.75
N LYS A 84 10.62 8.39 -14.50
CA LYS A 84 9.16 8.26 -14.68
C LYS A 84 8.61 7.40 -13.55
N SER A 85 7.43 7.80 -13.02
CA SER A 85 6.71 6.96 -12.04
C SER A 85 6.27 5.68 -12.71
N ARG A 86 6.31 4.53 -12.01
CA ARG A 86 5.80 3.26 -12.54
C ARG A 86 4.33 3.35 -12.97
N THR A 87 3.56 4.19 -12.27
CA THR A 87 2.14 4.43 -12.55
C THR A 87 1.89 5.35 -13.75
N SER A 88 2.92 5.88 -14.42
CA SER A 88 2.73 6.75 -15.59
C SER A 88 2.08 6.01 -16.75
N ILE A 89 2.22 4.68 -16.83
CA ILE A 89 1.56 3.85 -17.85
C ILE A 89 0.03 3.96 -17.77
N LEU A 90 -0.52 4.21 -16.58
CA LEU A 90 -1.96 4.40 -16.37
C LEU A 90 -2.50 5.68 -17.00
N ALA A 91 -1.64 6.60 -17.45
CA ALA A 91 -2.04 7.87 -18.06
C ALA A 91 -1.97 7.88 -19.60
N VAL A 92 -1.53 6.78 -20.23
CA VAL A 92 -1.26 6.74 -21.67
C VAL A 92 -2.54 6.69 -22.50
N ASP A 93 -3.41 5.71 -22.22
CA ASP A 93 -4.68 5.50 -22.92
C ASP A 93 -5.72 4.86 -22.00
N LYS A 94 -7.01 4.97 -22.32
CA LYS A 94 -8.12 4.38 -21.56
C LYS A 94 -8.05 2.86 -21.52
N LYS A 95 -7.73 2.18 -22.63
CA LYS A 95 -7.66 0.72 -22.65
C LYS A 95 -6.46 0.23 -21.82
N ILE A 96 -5.31 0.86 -22.01
CA ILE A 96 -4.11 0.61 -21.21
C ILE A 96 -4.38 0.87 -19.72
N HIS A 97 -5.09 1.94 -19.39
CA HIS A 97 -5.46 2.24 -18.01
C HIS A 97 -6.23 1.09 -17.35
N LEU A 98 -7.25 0.54 -18.04
CA LEU A 98 -8.07 -0.56 -17.50
C LEU A 98 -7.26 -1.84 -17.32
N GLU A 99 -6.50 -2.25 -18.35
CA GLU A 99 -5.70 -3.49 -18.31
C GLU A 99 -4.59 -3.38 -17.25
N ALA A 100 -3.82 -2.29 -17.25
CA ALA A 100 -2.74 -2.10 -16.29
C ALA A 100 -3.25 -1.85 -14.86
N SER A 101 -4.40 -1.19 -14.67
CA SER A 101 -5.01 -1.07 -13.33
C SER A 101 -5.42 -2.43 -12.79
N TYR A 102 -6.01 -3.29 -13.63
CA TYR A 102 -6.36 -4.64 -13.20
C TYR A 102 -5.12 -5.41 -12.74
N VAL A 103 -4.03 -5.40 -13.51
CA VAL A 103 -2.76 -6.04 -13.10
C VAL A 103 -2.22 -5.46 -11.79
N LEU A 104 -2.21 -4.13 -11.65
CA LEU A 104 -1.75 -3.46 -10.43
C LEU A 104 -2.54 -3.88 -9.18
N TYR A 105 -3.87 -3.80 -9.25
CA TYR A 105 -4.75 -4.00 -8.09
C TYR A 105 -5.02 -5.48 -7.78
N SER A 106 -4.91 -6.37 -8.76
CA SER A 106 -5.07 -7.81 -8.56
C SER A 106 -3.79 -8.51 -8.06
N SER A 107 -2.62 -7.90 -8.28
CA SER A 107 -1.34 -8.46 -7.84
C SER A 107 -0.93 -7.97 -6.44
N GLN A 108 -1.45 -6.82 -6.01
CA GLN A 108 -1.12 -6.21 -4.72
C GLN A 108 -2.18 -6.54 -3.68
N SER A 109 -1.74 -6.87 -2.47
CA SER A 109 -2.59 -7.03 -1.30
C SER A 109 -2.90 -5.68 -0.64
N PHE A 110 -4.12 -5.51 -0.15
CA PHE A 110 -4.57 -4.30 0.52
C PHE A 110 -4.87 -4.56 1.99
N ARG A 111 -4.42 -3.67 2.87
CA ARG A 111 -4.73 -3.78 4.30
C ARG A 111 -6.11 -3.21 4.62
N ILE A 112 -6.81 -3.90 5.51
CA ILE A 112 -8.12 -3.47 6.00
C ILE A 112 -7.97 -2.32 7.01
N PHE A 113 -7.02 -2.46 7.95
CA PHE A 113 -6.80 -1.50 9.02
C PHE A 113 -5.42 -0.83 8.91
N PRO A 114 -5.33 0.46 9.25
CA PRO A 114 -4.05 1.16 9.29
C PRO A 114 -3.21 0.67 10.47
N ILE A 115 -1.92 0.44 10.20
CA ILE A 115 -0.88 0.18 11.18
C ILE A 115 0.18 1.26 11.02
N GLN A 116 0.80 1.64 12.14
CA GLN A 116 1.96 2.52 12.11
C GLN A 116 3.19 1.73 11.66
N ASP A 117 3.44 1.72 10.36
CA ASP A 117 4.62 1.13 9.75
C ASP A 117 5.56 2.20 9.20
N PHE A 118 6.85 1.86 9.09
CA PHE A 118 7.84 2.70 8.42
C PHE A 118 7.63 2.75 6.91
N VAL A 119 7.11 1.67 6.33
CA VAL A 119 6.83 1.56 4.89
C VAL A 119 5.33 1.71 4.68
N PRO A 120 4.89 2.66 3.83
CA PRO A 120 3.47 2.81 3.55
C PRO A 120 2.93 1.55 2.86
N TYR A 121 1.85 1.03 3.41
CA TYR A 121 1.14 -0.12 2.86
C TYR A 121 -0.23 0.32 2.35
N PRO A 122 -0.68 -0.12 1.16
CA PRO A 122 -1.95 0.31 0.60
C PRO A 122 -3.14 -0.09 1.47
N LEU A 123 -4.05 0.87 1.71
CA LEU A 123 -5.25 0.65 2.51
C LEU A 123 -6.50 0.57 1.63
N VAL A 124 -7.43 -0.32 2.01
CA VAL A 124 -8.77 -0.36 1.40
C VAL A 124 -9.49 0.99 1.53
N SER A 125 -9.18 1.76 2.59
CA SER A 125 -9.78 3.06 2.81
C SER A 125 -9.39 4.14 1.80
N GLU A 126 -8.21 3.99 1.19
CA GLU A 126 -7.66 4.93 0.21
C GLU A 126 -8.05 4.53 -1.22
N LEU A 127 -8.52 3.30 -1.40
CA LEU A 127 -8.88 2.77 -2.70
C LEU A 127 -10.15 3.43 -3.25
N ARG A 128 -10.00 4.02 -4.44
CA ARG A 128 -11.11 4.60 -5.19
C ARG A 128 -12.17 3.55 -5.51
N PRO A 129 -13.47 3.89 -5.50
CA PRO A 129 -14.54 2.92 -5.75
C PRO A 129 -14.40 2.13 -7.06
N VAL A 130 -13.86 2.75 -8.12
CA VAL A 130 -13.71 2.15 -9.45
C VAL A 130 -12.77 0.93 -9.44
N TYR A 131 -11.77 0.91 -8.54
CA TYR A 131 -10.76 -0.15 -8.50
C TYR A 131 -11.06 -1.27 -7.52
N ARG A 132 -12.07 -1.10 -6.66
CA ARG A 132 -12.45 -2.11 -5.65
C ARG A 132 -12.78 -3.48 -6.24
N PRO A 133 -13.48 -3.59 -7.38
CA PRO A 133 -13.76 -4.90 -7.99
C PRO A 133 -12.52 -5.61 -8.53
N MET A 134 -11.37 -4.92 -8.65
CA MET A 134 -10.12 -5.49 -9.20
C MET A 134 -9.23 -6.10 -8.11
N VAL A 135 -9.52 -5.85 -6.83
CA VAL A 135 -8.73 -6.36 -5.71
C VAL A 135 -9.09 -7.82 -5.45
N THR A 136 -8.08 -8.66 -5.38
CA THR A 136 -8.21 -10.12 -5.20
C THR A 136 -7.73 -10.58 -3.82
N GLN A 137 -6.86 -9.81 -3.18
CA GLN A 137 -6.18 -10.17 -1.93
C GLN A 137 -6.31 -9.08 -0.88
N LEU A 138 -6.69 -9.47 0.33
CA LEU A 138 -6.71 -8.59 1.50
C LEU A 138 -5.78 -9.09 2.59
N GLU A 139 -5.30 -8.15 3.39
CA GLU A 139 -4.48 -8.41 4.56
C GLU A 139 -5.11 -7.77 5.81
N MET A 140 -5.23 -8.56 6.87
CA MET A 140 -5.55 -8.09 8.21
C MET A 140 -4.37 -8.41 9.12
N THR A 141 -3.71 -7.37 9.62
CA THR A 141 -2.54 -7.53 10.46
C THR A 141 -2.90 -7.18 11.90
N VAL A 142 -2.55 -8.07 12.83
CA VAL A 142 -2.84 -7.98 14.27
C VAL A 142 -1.54 -8.11 15.06
N GLY A 143 -1.54 -7.64 16.30
CA GLY A 143 -0.39 -7.64 17.23
C GLY A 143 0.15 -6.24 17.55
N SER A 144 -0.12 -5.23 16.72
CA SER A 144 0.23 -3.84 17.03
C SER A 144 -0.75 -3.21 18.02
N SER A 145 -0.26 -2.28 18.84
CA SER A 145 -1.09 -1.48 19.78
C SER A 145 -1.96 -2.33 20.72
N TRP A 146 -1.47 -3.49 21.13
CA TRP A 146 -2.25 -4.50 21.87
C TRP A 146 -2.70 -4.08 23.27
N THR A 147 -2.03 -3.10 23.89
CA THR A 147 -2.44 -2.48 25.15
C THR A 147 -3.46 -1.34 24.97
N ASN A 148 -3.64 -0.82 23.76
CA ASN A 148 -4.63 0.21 23.48
C ASN A 148 -4.95 0.22 21.97
N PRO A 149 -5.75 -0.74 21.48
CA PRO A 149 -6.03 -0.86 20.06
C PRO A 149 -6.62 0.44 19.49
N PRO A 150 -6.24 0.88 18.29
CA PRO A 150 -6.73 2.13 17.73
C PRO A 150 -8.25 2.11 17.58
N LYS A 151 -8.93 3.23 17.89
CA LYS A 151 -10.39 3.36 17.73
C LYS A 151 -10.89 3.15 16.28
N THR A 152 -9.98 3.23 15.33
CA THR A 152 -10.22 2.97 13.90
C THR A 152 -10.31 1.48 13.57
N TRP A 153 -9.82 0.60 14.44
CA TRP A 153 -9.87 -0.85 14.31
C TRP A 153 -11.24 -1.37 14.73
N ARG A 154 -12.22 -1.06 13.90
CA ARG A 154 -13.59 -1.55 14.01
C ARG A 154 -14.22 -1.55 12.64
N VAL A 155 -15.11 -2.50 12.39
CA VAL A 155 -15.85 -2.57 11.14
C VAL A 155 -17.00 -1.55 11.15
N SER A 156 -16.65 -0.28 10.93
CA SER A 156 -17.64 0.80 10.83
C SER A 156 -18.55 0.61 9.61
N LYS A 157 -19.75 1.22 9.61
CA LYS A 157 -20.69 1.18 8.47
C LYS A 157 -20.02 1.59 7.14
N LEU A 158 -19.13 2.58 7.18
CA LEU A 158 -18.39 3.04 6.01
C LEU A 158 -17.39 1.99 5.53
N LEU A 159 -16.62 1.39 6.45
CA LEU A 159 -15.68 0.32 6.10
C LEU A 159 -16.44 -0.91 5.58
N ALA A 160 -17.55 -1.28 6.23
CA ALA A 160 -18.40 -2.39 5.80
C ALA A 160 -18.87 -2.22 4.35
N LYS A 161 -19.37 -1.03 4.00
CA LYS A 161 -19.75 -0.68 2.62
C LYS A 161 -18.58 -0.75 1.63
N ARG A 162 -17.36 -0.42 2.07
CA ARG A 162 -16.16 -0.49 1.22
C ARG A 162 -15.75 -1.93 0.98
N LEU A 163 -15.70 -2.74 2.03
CA LEU A 163 -15.38 -4.17 1.98
C LEU A 163 -16.40 -4.95 1.15
N GLY A 164 -17.70 -4.66 1.29
CA GLY A 164 -18.74 -5.27 0.48
C GLY A 164 -18.68 -4.95 -1.03
N ARG A 165 -17.84 -3.99 -1.47
CA ARG A 165 -17.59 -3.69 -2.88
C ARG A 165 -16.34 -4.37 -3.45
N LEU A 166 -15.61 -5.13 -2.64
CA LEU A 166 -14.43 -5.86 -3.05
C LEU A 166 -14.83 -7.26 -3.57
N THR A 167 -15.60 -7.31 -4.64
CA THR A 167 -16.29 -8.54 -5.09
C THR A 167 -15.38 -9.64 -5.59
N ALA A 168 -14.14 -9.32 -5.98
CA ALA A 168 -13.17 -10.30 -6.48
C ALA A 168 -12.27 -10.90 -5.39
N VAL A 169 -12.40 -10.46 -4.13
CA VAL A 169 -11.55 -10.96 -3.04
C VAL A 169 -11.98 -12.37 -2.64
N GLN A 170 -11.11 -13.34 -2.86
CA GLN A 170 -11.36 -14.73 -2.45
C GLN A 170 -10.51 -15.14 -1.24
N THR A 171 -9.39 -14.44 -1.03
CA THR A 171 -8.38 -14.78 -0.03
C THR A 171 -8.16 -13.62 0.94
N LEU A 172 -8.24 -13.92 2.24
CA LEU A 172 -7.86 -13.02 3.32
C LEU A 172 -6.64 -13.55 4.05
N LYS A 173 -5.53 -12.82 3.96
CA LYS A 173 -4.33 -13.08 4.75
C LYS A 173 -4.47 -12.43 6.12
N VAL A 174 -4.32 -13.21 7.18
CA VAL A 174 -4.23 -12.73 8.55
C VAL A 174 -2.78 -12.85 9.00
N PHE A 175 -2.14 -11.74 9.31
CA PHE A 175 -0.75 -11.70 9.75
C PHE A 175 -0.66 -11.31 11.22
N VAL A 176 -0.08 -12.17 12.05
CA VAL A 176 0.12 -11.90 13.48
C VAL A 176 1.54 -11.37 13.67
N THR A 177 1.68 -10.18 14.23
CA THR A 177 2.99 -9.57 14.53
C THR A 177 3.46 -9.85 15.95
N LEU A 178 2.51 -10.04 16.88
CA LEU A 178 2.77 -10.31 18.28
C LEU A 178 1.54 -10.96 18.94
N ASP A 179 1.76 -11.97 19.77
CA ASP A 179 0.74 -12.54 20.65
C ASP A 179 1.03 -12.10 22.10
N PRO A 180 0.23 -11.18 22.68
CA PRO A 180 0.44 -10.74 24.05
C PRO A 180 0.04 -11.80 25.07
N SER A 181 -0.53 -12.95 24.68
CA SER A 181 -1.00 -13.99 25.61
C SER A 181 0.14 -14.72 26.34
N GLY A 182 1.38 -14.62 25.82
CA GLY A 182 2.57 -15.26 26.40
C GLY A 182 3.03 -14.65 27.73
N PRO A 183 3.62 -15.45 28.64
CA PRO A 183 3.93 -15.04 30.02
C PRO A 183 4.80 -13.78 30.13
N MET A 184 5.69 -13.56 29.15
CA MET A 184 6.54 -12.36 29.09
C MET A 184 5.75 -11.03 29.10
N PHE A 185 4.51 -11.03 28.60
CA PHE A 185 3.67 -9.83 28.51
C PHE A 185 2.68 -9.68 29.67
N GLU A 186 2.64 -10.62 30.62
CA GLU A 186 1.64 -10.66 31.70
C GLU A 186 1.51 -9.33 32.45
N LYS A 187 2.64 -8.73 32.84
CA LYS A 187 2.67 -7.46 33.59
C LYS A 187 2.23 -6.23 32.79
N TYR A 188 2.20 -6.34 31.47
CA TYR A 188 1.91 -5.24 30.56
C TYR A 188 0.52 -5.35 29.94
N ARG A 189 -0.16 -6.49 30.13
CA ARG A 189 -1.53 -6.73 29.65
C ARG A 189 -2.55 -5.97 30.47
N ILE A 190 -3.57 -5.47 29.78
CA ILE A 190 -4.79 -4.97 30.44
C ILE A 190 -5.49 -6.13 31.15
N SER A 191 -5.65 -7.26 30.46
CA SER A 191 -6.12 -8.52 31.01
C SER A 191 -5.67 -9.69 30.12
N PRO A 192 -5.75 -10.96 30.60
CA PRO A 192 -5.29 -12.12 29.85
C PRO A 192 -5.92 -12.25 28.47
N ASP A 193 -7.23 -12.02 28.36
CA ASP A 193 -8.01 -12.27 27.15
C ASP A 193 -8.42 -11.01 26.38
N PHE A 194 -8.10 -9.81 26.90
CA PHE A 194 -8.56 -8.55 26.30
C PHE A 194 -8.23 -8.45 24.79
N TYR A 195 -6.96 -8.64 24.43
CA TYR A 195 -6.53 -8.46 23.05
C TYR A 195 -6.98 -9.63 22.15
N THR A 196 -6.93 -10.85 22.69
CA THR A 196 -7.38 -12.06 21.99
C THR A 196 -8.86 -12.00 21.66
N GLY A 197 -9.70 -11.60 22.62
CA GLY A 197 -11.12 -11.35 22.41
C GLY A 197 -11.37 -10.23 21.41
N PHE A 198 -10.69 -9.09 21.56
CA PHE A 198 -10.79 -7.97 20.63
C PHE A 198 -10.47 -8.36 19.18
N CYS A 199 -9.35 -9.07 18.94
CA CYS A 199 -8.97 -9.53 17.61
C CYS A 199 -9.95 -10.57 17.05
N GLY A 200 -10.45 -11.48 17.88
CA GLY A 200 -11.47 -12.44 17.50
C GLY A 200 -12.77 -11.76 17.05
N ASP A 201 -13.26 -10.80 17.83
CA ASP A 201 -14.46 -10.02 17.51
C ASP A 201 -14.27 -9.18 16.24
N LEU A 202 -13.12 -8.50 16.10
CA LEU A 202 -12.78 -7.73 14.92
C LEU A 202 -12.76 -8.60 13.65
N PHE A 203 -12.17 -9.78 13.75
CA PHE A 203 -12.10 -10.73 12.64
C PHE A 203 -13.47 -11.29 12.27
N ARG A 204 -14.28 -11.66 13.28
CA ARG A 204 -15.66 -12.10 13.10
C ARG A 204 -16.49 -11.06 12.35
N ASP A 205 -16.34 -9.79 12.70
CA ASP A 205 -17.04 -8.69 12.03
C ASP A 205 -16.59 -8.54 10.57
N VAL A 206 -15.29 -8.67 10.28
CA VAL A 206 -14.76 -8.65 8.91
C VAL A 206 -15.34 -9.79 8.08
N LEU A 207 -15.34 -11.02 8.61
CA LEU A 207 -15.91 -12.19 7.93
C LEU A 207 -17.42 -12.07 7.76
N GLY A 208 -18.11 -11.41 8.69
CA GLY A 208 -19.54 -11.12 8.58
C GLY A 208 -19.89 -10.18 7.42
N VAL A 209 -19.04 -9.19 7.16
CA VAL A 209 -19.21 -8.26 6.03
C VAL A 209 -18.79 -8.87 4.70
N MET A 210 -17.84 -9.82 4.71
CA MET A 210 -17.28 -10.42 3.50
C MET A 210 -17.56 -11.93 3.43
N PRO A 211 -18.82 -12.35 3.25
CA PRO A 211 -19.19 -13.76 3.24
C PRO A 211 -18.61 -14.54 2.05
N HIS A 212 -18.20 -13.83 0.99
CA HIS A 212 -17.67 -14.41 -0.25
C HIS A 212 -16.20 -14.85 -0.15
N ILE A 213 -15.48 -14.47 0.92
CA ILE A 213 -14.13 -14.99 1.17
C ILE A 213 -14.23 -16.50 1.39
N GLN A 214 -13.37 -17.28 0.73
CA GLN A 214 -13.35 -18.74 0.84
C GLN A 214 -12.12 -19.22 1.61
N LEU A 215 -10.98 -18.59 1.32
CA LEU A 215 -9.69 -19.00 1.83
C LEU A 215 -9.13 -17.95 2.81
N ILE A 216 -8.63 -18.44 3.94
CA ILE A 216 -7.99 -17.63 4.97
C ILE A 216 -6.58 -18.17 5.17
N THR A 217 -5.59 -17.32 4.96
CA THR A 217 -4.19 -17.68 5.17
C THR A 217 -3.72 -17.06 6.48
N MET A 218 -3.34 -17.87 7.46
CA MET A 218 -2.83 -17.40 8.75
C MET A 218 -1.31 -17.52 8.79
N ASP A 219 -0.64 -16.41 9.08
CA ASP A 219 0.81 -16.29 9.06
C ASP A 219 1.27 -15.34 10.18
N GLY A 220 2.56 -15.27 10.48
CA GLY A 220 3.05 -14.36 11.51
C GLY A 220 4.56 -14.21 11.56
N ASN A 221 5.01 -13.31 12.45
CA ASN A 221 6.42 -13.12 12.74
C ASN A 221 7.07 -14.40 13.29
N PRO A 222 8.39 -14.60 13.03
CA PRO A 222 9.15 -15.66 13.66
C PRO A 222 9.05 -15.54 15.19
N SER A 223 8.83 -16.67 15.88
CA SER A 223 8.59 -16.79 17.34
C SER A 223 7.14 -16.72 17.80
N ILE A 224 6.19 -16.42 16.92
CA ILE A 224 4.77 -16.53 17.29
C ILE A 224 4.34 -17.99 17.25
N ASP A 225 3.74 -18.42 18.35
CA ASP A 225 3.13 -19.74 18.45
C ASP A 225 1.92 -19.85 17.53
N SER A 226 2.01 -20.73 16.54
CA SER A 226 0.90 -21.07 15.65
C SER A 226 -0.25 -21.79 16.38
N THR A 227 0.02 -22.33 17.57
CA THR A 227 -0.96 -22.95 18.48
C THR A 227 -1.30 -22.06 19.67
N GLY A 228 -0.80 -20.81 19.69
CA GLY A 228 -1.04 -19.86 20.77
C GLY A 228 -2.49 -19.41 20.87
N PRO A 229 -2.89 -18.78 21.99
CA PRO A 229 -4.29 -18.38 22.22
C PRO A 229 -4.85 -17.45 21.14
N LEU A 230 -4.07 -16.48 20.67
CA LEU A 230 -4.53 -15.53 19.64
C LEU A 230 -4.79 -16.22 18.30
N VAL A 231 -3.83 -17.04 17.83
CA VAL A 231 -3.94 -17.76 16.56
C VAL A 231 -5.09 -18.77 16.61
N THR A 232 -5.19 -19.51 17.72
CA THR A 232 -6.27 -20.47 17.94
C THR A 232 -7.63 -19.80 17.97
N ARG A 233 -7.76 -18.63 18.60
CA ARG A 233 -9.00 -17.85 18.60
C ARG A 233 -9.40 -17.42 17.18
N LEU A 234 -8.47 -16.89 16.41
CA LEU A 234 -8.73 -16.47 15.03
C LEU A 234 -9.11 -17.65 14.15
N ARG A 235 -8.44 -18.79 14.32
CA ARG A 235 -8.75 -20.04 13.62
C ARG A 235 -10.17 -20.52 13.94
N ALA A 236 -10.55 -20.53 15.21
CA ALA A 236 -11.90 -20.91 15.63
C ALA A 236 -12.99 -20.02 14.99
N GLU A 237 -12.76 -18.72 14.88
CA GLU A 237 -13.71 -17.79 14.23
C GLU A 237 -13.83 -18.04 12.71
N ALA A 238 -12.72 -18.39 12.05
CA ALA A 238 -12.73 -18.79 10.64
C ALA A 238 -13.49 -20.11 10.41
N GLU A 239 -13.21 -21.13 11.24
CA GLU A 239 -13.86 -22.44 11.17
C GLU A 239 -15.36 -22.33 11.50
N ALA A 240 -15.74 -21.51 12.48
CA ALA A 240 -17.13 -21.23 12.82
C ALA A 240 -17.92 -20.58 11.65
N LYS A 241 -17.23 -19.91 10.73
CA LYS A 241 -17.80 -19.34 9.50
C LYS A 241 -17.67 -20.27 8.28
N GLY A 242 -17.23 -21.51 8.48
CA GLY A 242 -17.06 -22.52 7.43
C GLY A 242 -15.98 -22.15 6.42
N LYS A 243 -14.95 -21.42 6.84
CA LYS A 243 -13.87 -20.95 5.95
C LYS A 243 -12.69 -21.92 5.98
N THR A 244 -12.04 -22.08 4.83
CA THR A 244 -10.83 -22.92 4.76
C THR A 244 -9.65 -22.14 5.29
N VAL A 245 -8.97 -22.68 6.31
CA VAL A 245 -7.79 -22.05 6.92
C VAL A 245 -6.53 -22.76 6.44
N LEU A 246 -5.62 -22.01 5.82
CA LEU A 246 -4.27 -22.46 5.49
C LEU A 246 -3.29 -21.78 6.44
N MET A 247 -2.45 -22.59 7.10
CA MET A 247 -1.37 -22.08 7.93
C MET A 247 -0.14 -21.78 7.07
N GLY A 248 0.55 -20.70 7.39
CA GLY A 248 1.87 -20.38 6.86
C GLY A 248 2.91 -21.42 7.24
N LYS A 249 4.14 -21.22 6.79
CA LYS A 249 5.26 -22.12 7.13
C LYS A 249 5.48 -22.09 8.64
N THR A 250 5.63 -23.26 9.23
CA THR A 250 5.86 -23.40 10.67
C THR A 250 7.08 -24.29 10.92
N LYS A 251 7.74 -24.05 12.05
CA LYS A 251 8.91 -24.80 12.51
C LYS A 251 8.72 -25.20 13.97
N ARG A 252 9.17 -26.40 14.31
CA ARG A 252 9.27 -26.87 15.69
C ARG A 252 10.47 -26.22 16.37
N ILE A 253 10.25 -25.57 17.49
CA ILE A 253 11.30 -25.06 18.36
C ILE A 253 11.13 -25.71 19.74
N ALA A 254 12.25 -26.11 20.34
CA ALA A 254 12.28 -26.57 21.72
C ALA A 254 12.38 -25.36 22.65
N THR A 255 11.35 -25.17 23.46
CA THR A 255 11.23 -24.15 24.50
C THR A 255 11.38 -24.84 25.87
N PRO A 256 11.76 -24.16 26.96
CA PRO A 256 11.81 -24.79 28.30
C PRO A 256 10.51 -25.48 28.72
N ASP A 257 9.38 -25.01 28.18
CA ASP A 257 8.04 -25.54 28.46
C ASP A 257 7.60 -26.67 27.50
N GLY A 258 8.45 -27.05 26.53
CA GLY A 258 8.18 -28.14 25.57
C GLY A 258 8.43 -27.77 24.11
N VAL A 259 7.91 -28.58 23.18
CA VAL A 259 8.04 -28.34 21.73
C VAL A 259 6.90 -27.46 21.24
N GLN A 260 7.24 -26.29 20.72
CA GLN A 260 6.29 -25.30 20.22
C GLN A 260 6.36 -25.20 18.69
N MET A 261 5.19 -25.07 18.05
CA MET A 261 5.10 -24.84 16.61
C MET A 261 5.04 -23.33 16.36
N VAL A 262 6.12 -22.72 15.89
CA VAL A 262 6.14 -21.29 15.61
C VAL A 262 6.09 -21.00 14.11
N PHE A 263 5.59 -19.83 13.73
CA PHE A 263 5.71 -19.37 12.36
C PHE A 263 7.18 -19.17 11.95
N TRP A 264 7.46 -19.41 10.68
CA TRP A 264 8.79 -19.33 10.07
C TRP A 264 8.69 -18.72 8.67
N GLN A 265 9.69 -17.95 8.23
CA GLN A 265 9.70 -17.33 6.89
C GLN A 265 10.81 -17.93 6.01
#